data_AF-A0A2N0WDI8-F1
#
_entry.id   AF-A0A2N0WDI8-F1
#
_cell.length_a   1.000
_cell.length_b   1.000
_cell.length_c   1.000
_cell.angle_alpha   90.00
_cell.angle_beta   90.00
_cell.angle_gamma   90.00
#
_symmetry.space_group_name_H-M   'P 1'
#
loop_
_entity.id
_entity.type
_entity.pdbx_description
1 polymer ?
#
loop_
_entity_poly.entity_id
_entity_poly.type
_entity_poly.pdbx_seq_one_letter_code
_entity_poly.pdbx_strand_id
1 'polypeptide(L)'
;MSAPQEIKIINQLGNQDFQHPIWQTDIAGDCSAWILLYLALETVVDGQLQLEDGMIVDANFQAKQSDQPDLIWNSSNSVLQLLQYLSFTQNQFAQQLLGCLLFENWQQAEIEIASKAEQFGLNIQHQSAANKNTLQKLYGLAESIFNLPIELLKQVFVKGLKINGQEIAPIHSLLTCTQLDAVIYLTDQKHDSFFSYRHENQSLGIFQLLDQLHRIDHLAPYYHYFQQGLLPTKQLQAKTEWINLIGDTYLGEFYTQKRKNKGIDDALQRYGYGHSFQAIKQFFGPDDINIVNLEAVFNLEENSILAGRKDYILGAKAQETLAEFKRVHLNTLCLANNHLKDYGEASLKHTLTQLEHASIDFIGAGENQQQAHQCLEIKNNQGQCLAIFNGYWHRRAAYQAYDFYALGNSAGVACLNAILFEQLMQYRLAHPMHKIMVICHWGVDFKLIHPEQEKLAKVLTQIGADVVIGHGAHTIQPIQSIHQKPVIFGIGNGVFNSNGDFEKYQALPYGAIARINLTESQLRLYPIYTHNRETFWQPRVVDELQFEQAKSLLTHQLDPANYIVGQDDLGHYLQLCF
;
A
#
# COMPACT_ATOMS: atom_id res chain seq x y z
N MET A 1 -17.82 -15.46 -25.70
CA MET A 1 -16.51 -15.13 -25.11
C MET A 1 -16.70 -15.21 -23.60
N SER A 2 -15.98 -16.08 -22.90
CA SER A 2 -15.96 -16.04 -21.43
C SER A 2 -15.44 -14.67 -21.01
N ALA A 3 -16.06 -14.05 -20.01
CA ALA A 3 -15.52 -12.84 -19.40
C ALA A 3 -14.05 -13.12 -18.98
N PRO A 4 -13.13 -12.14 -19.11
CA PRO A 4 -11.78 -12.32 -18.64
C PRO A 4 -11.83 -12.59 -17.12
N GLN A 5 -11.15 -13.64 -16.67
CA GLN A 5 -11.13 -14.08 -15.27
C GLN A 5 -9.76 -13.82 -14.67
N GLU A 6 -9.74 -13.36 -13.42
CA GLU A 6 -8.49 -13.32 -12.65
C GLU A 6 -8.05 -14.73 -12.27
N ILE A 7 -6.74 -14.95 -12.27
CA ILE A 7 -6.11 -16.18 -11.78
C ILE A 7 -5.39 -15.82 -10.49
N LYS A 8 -5.75 -16.50 -9.40
CA LYS A 8 -5.10 -16.39 -8.09
C LYS A 8 -4.99 -17.80 -7.50
N ILE A 9 -3.88 -18.47 -7.76
CA ILE A 9 -3.63 -19.85 -7.32
C ILE A 9 -2.47 -19.82 -6.34
N ILE A 10 -2.59 -20.53 -5.21
CA ILE A 10 -1.48 -20.85 -4.32
C ILE A 10 -1.50 -22.34 -4.07
N ASN A 11 -0.38 -23.01 -4.33
CA ASN A 11 -0.16 -24.41 -3.98
C ASN A 11 1.08 -24.57 -3.13
N GLN A 12 1.10 -25.63 -2.33
CA GLN A 12 2.34 -26.17 -1.78
C GLN A 12 3.00 -27.06 -2.83
N LEU A 13 4.31 -26.92 -2.99
CA LEU A 13 5.10 -27.78 -3.86
C LEU A 13 4.93 -29.26 -3.47
N GLY A 14 4.67 -30.11 -4.46
CA GLY A 14 4.40 -31.55 -4.31
C GLY A 14 2.94 -31.92 -3.98
N ASN A 15 2.05 -30.96 -3.72
CA ASN A 15 0.67 -31.21 -3.29
C ASN A 15 -0.39 -30.71 -4.31
N GLN A 16 -0.05 -30.61 -5.59
CA GLN A 16 -0.95 -30.02 -6.59
C GLN A 16 -2.03 -30.98 -7.05
N ASP A 17 -3.25 -30.48 -7.16
CA ASP A 17 -4.34 -31.15 -7.86
C ASP A 17 -4.64 -30.45 -9.20
N PHE A 18 -4.21 -31.08 -10.30
CA PHE A 18 -4.41 -30.59 -11.66
C PHE A 18 -5.79 -30.92 -12.24
N GLN A 19 -6.73 -31.46 -11.45
CA GLN A 19 -8.07 -31.80 -11.92
C GLN A 19 -8.95 -30.58 -12.23
N HIS A 20 -8.70 -29.43 -11.59
CA HIS A 20 -9.53 -28.25 -11.82
C HIS A 20 -9.33 -27.70 -13.26
N PRO A 21 -10.40 -27.37 -14.01
CA PRO A 21 -10.31 -26.93 -15.41
C PRO A 21 -9.41 -25.69 -15.64
N ILE A 22 -9.21 -24.88 -14.61
CA ILE A 22 -8.31 -23.71 -14.68
C ILE A 22 -6.91 -24.09 -15.16
N TRP A 23 -6.40 -25.28 -14.82
CA TRP A 23 -5.07 -25.74 -15.22
C TRP A 23 -4.87 -25.93 -16.72
N GLN A 24 -5.98 -26.06 -17.46
CA GLN A 24 -6.00 -26.13 -18.92
C GLN A 24 -6.12 -24.75 -19.58
N THR A 25 -6.16 -23.66 -18.79
CA THR A 25 -6.15 -22.29 -19.30
C THR A 25 -4.85 -22.05 -20.04
N ASP A 26 -4.97 -21.62 -21.29
CA ASP A 26 -3.86 -21.24 -22.15
C ASP A 26 -3.34 -19.87 -21.76
N ILE A 27 -2.04 -19.76 -21.50
CA ILE A 27 -1.36 -18.51 -21.17
C ILE A 27 -0.47 -18.13 -22.33
N ALA A 28 -0.81 -17.01 -22.97
CA ALA A 28 0.00 -16.43 -24.01
C ALA A 28 1.29 -15.83 -23.44
N GLY A 29 2.36 -15.86 -24.23
CA GLY A 29 3.66 -15.32 -23.86
C GLY A 29 4.80 -16.24 -24.30
N ASP A 30 5.99 -15.65 -24.45
CA ASP A 30 7.21 -16.39 -24.75
C ASP A 30 7.95 -16.77 -23.47
N CYS A 31 8.02 -18.08 -23.18
CA CYS A 31 8.70 -18.61 -22.00
C CYS A 31 10.18 -18.98 -22.25
N SER A 32 10.74 -18.64 -23.42
CA SER A 32 12.14 -18.95 -23.77
C SER A 32 13.14 -18.43 -22.74
N ALA A 33 12.89 -17.25 -22.16
CA ALA A 33 13.74 -16.70 -21.11
C ALA A 33 13.73 -17.53 -19.82
N TRP A 34 12.59 -18.15 -19.47
CA TRP A 34 12.49 -19.01 -18.29
C TRP A 34 13.19 -20.34 -18.51
N ILE A 35 13.05 -20.91 -19.71
CA ILE A 35 13.74 -22.15 -20.08
C ILE A 35 15.25 -21.94 -20.07
N LEU A 36 15.71 -20.84 -20.65
CA LEU A 36 17.13 -20.49 -20.62
C LEU A 36 17.64 -20.25 -19.20
N LEU A 37 16.85 -19.57 -18.36
CA LEU A 37 17.16 -19.41 -16.93
C LEU A 37 17.27 -20.77 -16.25
N TYR A 38 16.30 -21.67 -16.46
CA TYR A 38 16.32 -23.02 -15.90
C TYR A 38 17.58 -23.79 -16.32
N LEU A 39 17.90 -23.83 -17.62
CA LEU A 39 19.10 -24.47 -18.16
C LEU A 39 20.37 -23.91 -17.50
N ALA A 40 20.49 -22.59 -17.41
CA ALA A 40 21.65 -21.95 -16.79
C ALA A 40 21.82 -22.37 -15.32
N LEU A 41 20.73 -22.36 -14.55
CA LEU A 41 20.76 -22.72 -13.14
C LEU A 41 21.03 -24.22 -12.95
N GLU A 42 20.52 -25.08 -13.83
CA GLU A 42 20.81 -26.52 -13.86
C GLU A 42 22.31 -26.77 -14.10
N THR A 43 22.91 -26.08 -15.08
CA THR A 43 24.37 -26.14 -15.35
C THR A 43 25.22 -25.67 -14.16
N VAL A 44 24.74 -24.67 -13.39
CA VAL A 44 25.39 -24.25 -12.14
C VAL A 44 25.31 -25.34 -11.07
N VAL A 45 24.14 -25.95 -10.90
CA VAL A 45 23.94 -27.04 -9.92
C VAL A 45 24.81 -28.26 -10.26
N ASP A 46 24.95 -28.57 -11.55
CA ASP A 46 25.81 -29.66 -12.04
C ASP A 46 27.32 -29.34 -11.97
N GLY A 47 27.68 -28.11 -11.57
CA GLY A 47 29.06 -27.66 -11.42
C GLY A 47 29.78 -27.34 -12.74
N GLN A 48 29.05 -27.32 -13.86
CA GLN A 48 29.58 -27.04 -15.19
C GLN A 48 29.71 -25.54 -15.50
N LEU A 49 29.01 -24.69 -14.73
CA LEU A 49 29.06 -23.23 -14.83
C LEU A 49 29.30 -22.63 -13.45
N GLN A 50 30.30 -21.75 -13.31
CA GLN A 50 30.51 -21.04 -12.04
C GLN A 50 29.89 -19.64 -12.12
N LEU A 51 29.20 -19.23 -11.06
CA LEU A 51 28.51 -17.94 -11.00
C LEU A 51 29.46 -16.73 -11.12
N GLU A 52 30.69 -16.89 -10.65
CA GLU A 52 31.72 -15.84 -10.68
C GLU A 52 32.58 -15.83 -11.94
N ASP A 53 32.29 -16.71 -12.91
CA ASP A 53 33.00 -16.72 -14.19
C ASP A 53 32.80 -15.39 -14.91
N GLY A 54 33.92 -14.82 -15.38
CA GLY A 54 33.91 -13.61 -16.20
C GLY A 54 33.29 -13.88 -17.57
N MET A 55 32.49 -12.95 -18.06
CA MET A 55 31.78 -13.11 -19.33
C MET A 55 32.69 -12.83 -20.53
N ILE A 56 32.81 -13.78 -21.46
CA ILE A 56 33.41 -13.52 -22.78
C ILE A 56 32.33 -12.96 -23.69
N VAL A 57 32.38 -11.66 -23.97
CA VAL A 57 31.45 -11.00 -24.88
C VAL A 57 32.06 -10.95 -26.28
N ASP A 58 31.53 -11.76 -27.20
CA ASP A 58 31.95 -11.81 -28.61
C ASP A 58 31.86 -10.42 -29.28
N ALA A 59 32.74 -10.16 -30.25
CA ALA A 59 32.81 -8.89 -30.97
C ALA A 59 31.48 -8.48 -31.64
N ASN A 60 30.67 -9.45 -32.08
CA ASN A 60 29.33 -9.21 -32.63
C ASN A 60 28.35 -8.70 -31.57
N PHE A 61 28.47 -9.18 -30.33
CA PHE A 61 27.67 -8.68 -29.21
C PHE A 61 28.16 -7.31 -28.72
N GLN A 62 29.47 -7.06 -28.77
CA GLN A 62 30.03 -5.72 -28.48
C GLN A 62 29.51 -4.67 -29.47
N ALA A 63 29.39 -5.01 -30.75
CA ALA A 63 28.82 -4.12 -31.77
C ALA A 63 27.31 -3.88 -31.61
N LYS A 64 26.54 -4.83 -31.07
CA LYS A 64 25.11 -4.65 -30.76
C LYS A 64 24.86 -3.85 -29.47
N GLN A 65 25.81 -3.86 -28.52
CA GLN A 65 25.71 -3.04 -27.30
C GLN A 65 25.79 -1.55 -27.57
N SER A 66 26.48 -1.11 -28.64
CA SER A 66 26.57 0.33 -28.94
C SER A 66 25.22 0.98 -29.27
N ASP A 67 24.20 0.16 -29.59
CA ASP A 67 22.83 0.61 -29.86
C ASP A 67 21.92 0.60 -28.60
N GLN A 68 22.41 0.08 -27.46
CA GLN A 68 21.77 0.14 -26.14
C GLN A 68 22.68 0.85 -25.14
N PRO A 69 22.59 2.19 -25.00
CA PRO A 69 23.62 3.01 -24.35
C PRO A 69 23.73 2.83 -22.82
N ASP A 70 22.78 2.13 -22.18
CA ASP A 70 22.60 2.20 -20.74
C ASP A 70 23.35 1.12 -19.93
N LEU A 71 23.84 0.03 -20.55
CA LEU A 71 24.61 -1.00 -19.83
C LEU A 71 25.58 -1.75 -20.75
N ILE A 72 26.89 -1.58 -20.53
CA ILE A 72 27.95 -2.26 -21.29
C ILE A 72 28.35 -3.54 -20.55
N TRP A 73 28.21 -4.70 -21.20
CA TRP A 73 28.68 -5.98 -20.69
C TRP A 73 30.07 -6.28 -21.21
N ASN A 74 30.99 -6.66 -20.31
CA ASN A 74 32.36 -7.01 -20.65
C ASN A 74 32.89 -8.08 -19.69
N SER A 75 34.18 -8.44 -19.79
CA SER A 75 34.81 -9.48 -18.99
C SER A 75 34.90 -9.21 -17.49
N SER A 76 34.64 -7.97 -17.04
CA SER A 76 34.49 -7.66 -15.61
C SER A 76 33.11 -8.02 -15.05
N ASN A 77 32.13 -8.33 -15.91
CA ASN A 77 30.82 -8.81 -15.50
C ASN A 77 30.83 -10.33 -15.31
N SER A 78 30.13 -10.80 -14.29
CA SER A 78 30.01 -12.23 -13.99
C SER A 78 28.72 -12.83 -14.55
N VAL A 79 28.71 -14.15 -14.72
CA VAL A 79 27.50 -14.94 -15.05
C VAL A 79 26.37 -14.64 -14.06
N LEU A 80 26.68 -14.50 -12.77
CA LEU A 80 25.71 -14.13 -11.75
C LEU A 80 25.04 -12.79 -12.03
N GLN A 81 25.80 -11.76 -12.41
CA GLN A 81 25.23 -10.45 -12.73
C GLN A 81 24.31 -10.52 -13.95
N LEU A 82 24.64 -11.36 -14.94
CA LEU A 82 23.79 -11.58 -16.10
C LEU A 82 22.48 -12.30 -15.74
N LEU A 83 22.54 -13.34 -14.91
CA LEU A 83 21.36 -14.05 -14.40
C LEU A 83 20.47 -13.13 -13.56
N GLN A 84 21.07 -12.34 -12.67
CA GLN A 84 20.37 -11.31 -11.90
C GLN A 84 19.67 -10.32 -12.84
N TYR A 85 20.40 -9.76 -13.82
CA TYR A 85 19.82 -8.80 -14.76
C TYR A 85 18.70 -9.39 -15.61
N LEU A 86 18.86 -10.61 -16.12
CA LEU A 86 17.82 -11.31 -16.87
C LEU A 86 16.57 -11.54 -16.01
N SER A 87 16.73 -12.01 -14.77
CA SER A 87 15.61 -12.22 -13.85
C SER A 87 14.91 -10.91 -13.47
N PHE A 88 15.65 -9.80 -13.38
CA PHE A 88 15.14 -8.50 -12.95
C PHE A 88 14.47 -7.69 -14.08
N THR A 89 14.91 -7.87 -15.32
CA THR A 89 14.52 -7.01 -16.46
C THR A 89 13.92 -7.74 -17.65
N GLN A 90 14.13 -9.06 -17.77
CA GLN A 90 13.81 -9.85 -18.97
C GLN A 90 14.35 -9.28 -20.28
N ASN A 91 15.50 -8.61 -20.21
CA ASN A 91 16.10 -7.99 -21.37
C ASN A 91 16.52 -9.05 -22.41
N GLN A 92 16.04 -8.88 -23.65
CA GLN A 92 16.29 -9.82 -24.76
C GLN A 92 17.79 -9.94 -25.11
N PHE A 93 18.55 -8.84 -24.99
CA PHE A 93 20.00 -8.89 -25.23
C PHE A 93 20.70 -9.75 -24.18
N ALA A 94 20.31 -9.62 -22.90
CA ALA A 94 20.84 -10.46 -21.83
C ALA A 94 20.46 -11.93 -22.00
N GLN A 95 19.25 -12.22 -22.48
CA GLN A 95 18.83 -13.56 -22.86
C GLN A 95 19.73 -14.12 -23.97
N GLN A 96 19.97 -13.37 -25.04
CA GLN A 96 20.84 -13.80 -26.13
C GLN A 96 22.27 -14.05 -25.66
N LEU A 97 22.80 -13.16 -24.84
CA LEU A 97 24.15 -13.26 -24.29
C LEU A 97 24.30 -14.50 -23.40
N LEU A 98 23.32 -14.76 -22.53
CA LEU A 98 23.31 -15.96 -21.69
C LEU A 98 23.25 -17.24 -22.54
N GLY A 99 22.43 -17.24 -23.60
CA GLY A 99 22.35 -18.35 -24.54
C GLY A 99 23.69 -18.66 -25.20
N CYS A 100 24.39 -17.64 -25.70
CA CYS A 100 25.71 -17.82 -26.29
C CYS A 100 26.77 -18.29 -25.26
N LEU A 101 26.68 -17.84 -24.01
CA LEU A 101 27.61 -18.30 -22.96
C LEU A 101 27.44 -19.78 -22.64
N LEU A 102 26.20 -20.28 -22.66
CA LEU A 102 25.90 -21.69 -22.38
C LEU A 102 26.16 -22.60 -23.59
N PHE A 103 25.91 -22.12 -24.80
CA PHE A 103 25.81 -22.96 -26.01
C PHE A 103 26.64 -22.47 -27.20
N GLU A 104 27.67 -21.65 -26.94
CA GLU A 104 28.59 -21.05 -27.92
C GLU A 104 27.97 -19.97 -28.82
N ASN A 105 26.76 -20.21 -29.35
CA ASN A 105 26.05 -19.28 -30.23
C ASN A 105 24.53 -19.33 -30.01
N TRP A 106 23.83 -18.31 -30.50
CA TRP A 106 22.38 -18.17 -30.29
C TRP A 106 21.56 -19.23 -31.03
N GLN A 107 21.99 -19.67 -32.22
CA GLN A 107 21.28 -20.71 -32.94
C GLN A 107 21.27 -22.04 -32.17
N GLN A 108 22.40 -22.43 -31.57
CA GLN A 108 22.45 -23.61 -30.72
C GLN A 108 21.62 -23.41 -29.45
N ALA A 109 21.67 -22.20 -28.85
CA ALA A 109 20.80 -21.88 -27.72
C ALA A 109 19.32 -22.04 -28.06
N GLU A 110 18.86 -21.57 -29.22
CA GLU A 110 17.46 -21.75 -29.67
C GLU A 110 17.08 -23.23 -29.80
N ILE A 111 17.99 -24.08 -30.29
CA ILE A 111 17.77 -25.53 -30.38
C ILE A 111 17.61 -26.15 -28.98
N GLU A 112 18.50 -25.81 -28.04
CA GLU A 112 18.46 -26.34 -26.67
C GLU A 112 17.25 -25.84 -25.89
N ILE A 113 16.90 -24.55 -26.04
CA ILE A 113 15.68 -23.97 -25.45
C ILE A 113 14.45 -24.69 -26.03
N ALA A 114 14.38 -24.93 -27.34
CA ALA A 114 13.25 -25.63 -27.97
C ALA A 114 13.15 -27.09 -27.52
N SER A 115 14.28 -27.79 -27.44
CA SER A 115 14.37 -29.16 -26.94
C SER A 115 13.88 -29.26 -25.49
N LYS A 116 14.33 -28.34 -24.62
CA LYS A 116 13.89 -28.30 -23.23
C LYS A 116 12.42 -27.88 -23.10
N ALA A 117 11.93 -26.94 -23.93
CA ALA A 117 10.51 -26.57 -23.99
C ALA A 117 9.62 -27.78 -24.25
N GLU A 118 10.00 -28.61 -25.23
CA GLU A 118 9.26 -29.82 -25.60
C GLU A 118 9.18 -30.83 -24.46
N GLN A 119 10.24 -30.95 -23.64
CA GLN A 119 10.24 -31.80 -22.43
C GLN A 119 9.18 -31.36 -21.40
N PHE A 120 8.91 -30.05 -21.30
CA PHE A 120 7.81 -29.50 -20.49
C PHE A 120 6.47 -29.46 -21.24
N GLY A 121 6.43 -29.89 -22.50
CA GLY A 121 5.26 -29.77 -23.39
C GLY A 121 4.90 -28.33 -23.73
N LEU A 122 5.82 -27.39 -23.55
CA LEU A 122 5.68 -25.97 -23.84
C LEU A 122 6.01 -25.67 -25.29
N ASN A 123 5.41 -24.60 -25.81
CA ASN A 123 5.62 -24.07 -27.14
C ASN A 123 6.36 -22.74 -27.03
N ILE A 124 7.51 -22.68 -27.70
CA ILE A 124 8.27 -21.46 -27.95
C ILE A 124 8.31 -21.22 -29.46
N GLN A 125 8.36 -19.97 -29.90
CA GLN A 125 8.15 -19.60 -31.31
C GLN A 125 8.98 -20.46 -32.29
N HIS A 126 8.32 -20.89 -33.39
CA HIS A 126 8.76 -21.80 -34.48
C HIS A 126 8.39 -23.29 -34.41
N GLN A 127 7.65 -23.75 -33.39
CA GLN A 127 7.07 -25.10 -33.39
C GLN A 127 5.56 -25.11 -33.70
N SER A 128 5.04 -26.25 -34.16
CA SER A 128 3.68 -26.37 -34.72
C SER A 128 2.59 -25.88 -33.76
N ALA A 129 1.52 -25.30 -34.31
CA ALA A 129 0.37 -24.75 -33.56
C ALA A 129 -0.43 -25.77 -32.71
N ALA A 130 0.03 -27.02 -32.58
CA ALA A 130 -0.64 -28.09 -31.85
C ALA A 130 -0.45 -27.99 -30.33
N ASN A 131 0.65 -27.39 -29.84
CA ASN A 131 0.97 -27.32 -28.41
C ASN A 131 0.63 -25.94 -27.82
N LYS A 132 -0.24 -25.93 -26.79
CA LYS A 132 -0.62 -24.76 -25.99
C LYS A 132 0.20 -24.66 -24.70
N ASN A 133 0.48 -23.44 -24.26
CA ASN A 133 1.17 -23.13 -23.00
C ASN A 133 0.15 -23.04 -21.88
N THR A 134 -0.34 -24.20 -21.43
CA THR A 134 -1.32 -24.23 -20.35
C THR A 134 -0.69 -23.87 -19.00
N LEU A 135 -1.51 -23.36 -18.07
CA LEU A 135 -1.10 -23.07 -16.69
C LEU A 135 -0.38 -24.25 -16.05
N GLN A 136 -0.86 -25.48 -16.25
CA GLN A 136 -0.22 -26.69 -15.72
C GLN A 136 1.23 -26.86 -16.21
N LYS A 137 1.48 -26.63 -17.50
CA LYS A 137 2.81 -26.82 -18.09
C LYS A 137 3.78 -25.74 -17.65
N LEU A 138 3.32 -24.48 -17.62
CA LEU A 138 4.10 -23.36 -17.10
C LEU A 138 4.37 -23.52 -15.61
N TYR A 139 3.41 -24.05 -14.84
CA TYR A 139 3.60 -24.42 -13.45
C TYR A 139 4.71 -25.46 -13.31
N GLY A 140 4.75 -26.49 -14.15
CA GLY A 140 5.81 -27.50 -14.12
C GLY A 140 7.21 -26.88 -14.33
N LEU A 141 7.36 -25.95 -15.28
CA LEU A 141 8.63 -25.24 -15.47
C LEU A 141 8.98 -24.35 -14.26
N ALA A 142 8.01 -23.59 -13.74
CA ALA A 142 8.21 -22.74 -12.58
C ALA A 142 8.60 -23.57 -11.34
N GLU A 143 7.94 -24.70 -11.11
CA GLU A 143 8.24 -25.65 -10.05
C GLU A 143 9.65 -26.21 -10.18
N SER A 144 10.08 -26.61 -11.39
CA SER A 144 11.45 -27.08 -11.62
C SER A 144 12.49 -26.00 -11.31
N ILE A 145 12.23 -24.74 -11.65
CA ILE A 145 13.12 -23.61 -11.30
C ILE A 145 13.14 -23.40 -9.79
N PHE A 146 11.98 -23.34 -9.13
CA PHE A 146 11.87 -23.01 -7.71
C PHE A 146 12.28 -24.16 -6.77
N ASN A 147 12.36 -25.39 -7.27
CA ASN A 147 12.92 -26.54 -6.54
C ASN A 147 14.46 -26.59 -6.53
N LEU A 148 15.13 -25.72 -7.29
CA LEU A 148 16.59 -25.63 -7.24
C LEU A 148 17.06 -25.14 -5.85
N PRO A 149 18.34 -25.39 -5.48
CA PRO A 149 18.85 -25.02 -4.16
C PRO A 149 18.57 -23.56 -3.80
N ILE A 150 17.97 -23.32 -2.62
CA ILE A 150 17.54 -21.99 -2.20
C ILE A 150 18.68 -20.96 -2.15
N GLU A 151 19.89 -21.40 -1.82
CA GLU A 151 21.07 -20.52 -1.80
C GLU A 151 21.47 -20.04 -3.20
N LEU A 152 21.17 -20.80 -4.25
CA LEU A 152 21.32 -20.35 -5.64
C LEU A 152 20.21 -19.36 -6.00
N LEU A 153 18.95 -19.67 -5.66
CA LEU A 153 17.81 -18.79 -5.95
C LEU A 153 17.98 -17.41 -5.29
N LYS A 154 18.44 -17.35 -4.04
CA LYS A 154 18.71 -16.08 -3.33
C LYS A 154 19.79 -15.22 -3.99
N GLN A 155 20.77 -15.85 -4.64
CA GLN A 155 21.80 -15.15 -5.39
C GLN A 155 21.26 -14.56 -6.69
N VAL A 156 20.37 -15.27 -7.39
CA VAL A 156 19.82 -14.85 -8.69
C VAL A 156 18.65 -13.88 -8.54
N PHE A 157 17.67 -14.20 -7.69
CA PHE A 157 16.45 -13.42 -7.50
C PHE A 157 16.63 -12.31 -6.45
N VAL A 158 17.48 -11.34 -6.78
CA VAL A 158 17.79 -10.20 -5.91
C VAL A 158 16.63 -9.20 -5.80
N LYS A 159 16.60 -8.41 -4.71
CA LYS A 159 15.57 -7.38 -4.45
C LYS A 159 15.98 -5.97 -4.86
N GLY A 160 17.25 -5.79 -5.19
CA GLY A 160 17.83 -4.59 -5.77
C GLY A 160 19.08 -4.98 -6.54
N LEU A 161 19.31 -4.33 -7.66
CA LEU A 161 20.40 -4.69 -8.57
C LEU A 161 21.23 -3.46 -8.94
N LYS A 162 22.54 -3.59 -8.81
CA LYS A 162 23.51 -2.59 -9.23
C LYS A 162 24.58 -3.25 -10.08
N ILE A 163 24.75 -2.79 -11.31
CA ILE A 163 25.75 -3.31 -12.25
C ILE A 163 26.60 -2.13 -12.72
N ASN A 164 27.93 -2.29 -12.69
CA ASN A 164 28.89 -1.27 -13.14
C ASN A 164 28.67 0.13 -12.53
N GLY A 165 28.19 0.20 -11.29
CA GLY A 165 27.92 1.47 -10.61
C GLY A 165 26.50 2.02 -10.81
N GLN A 166 25.69 1.44 -11.69
CA GLN A 166 24.34 1.89 -12.05
C GLN A 166 23.27 1.05 -11.37
N GLU A 167 22.28 1.71 -10.78
CA GLU A 167 21.08 1.04 -10.26
C GLU A 167 20.17 0.61 -11.41
N ILE A 168 19.77 -0.66 -11.39
CA ILE A 168 18.86 -1.25 -12.37
C ILE A 168 17.46 -1.28 -11.76
N ALA A 169 16.47 -0.76 -12.49
CA ALA A 169 15.08 -0.84 -12.08
C ALA A 169 14.49 -2.21 -12.46
N PRO A 170 13.63 -2.80 -11.62
CA PRO A 170 12.95 -4.04 -11.96
C PRO A 170 11.90 -3.79 -13.03
N ILE A 171 11.63 -4.79 -13.87
CA ILE A 171 10.51 -4.75 -14.83
C ILE A 171 9.16 -4.62 -14.09
N HIS A 172 9.04 -5.20 -12.89
CA HIS A 172 7.85 -5.10 -12.06
C HIS A 172 8.21 -4.97 -10.57
N SER A 173 7.47 -4.15 -9.80
CA SER A 173 7.77 -3.88 -8.38
C SER A 173 7.71 -5.14 -7.51
N LEU A 174 6.88 -6.11 -7.87
CA LEU A 174 6.77 -7.42 -7.19
C LEU A 174 8.13 -8.14 -7.07
N LEU A 175 9.04 -7.98 -8.03
CA LEU A 175 10.36 -8.63 -7.99
C LEU A 175 11.23 -8.13 -6.82
N THR A 176 10.91 -6.95 -6.29
CA THR A 176 11.57 -6.35 -5.12
C THR A 176 10.93 -6.75 -3.79
N CYS A 177 9.85 -7.55 -3.81
CA CYS A 177 9.15 -7.97 -2.61
C CYS A 177 10.03 -8.90 -1.76
N THR A 178 10.37 -8.46 -0.56
CA THR A 178 11.20 -9.20 0.41
C THR A 178 10.47 -10.38 1.04
N GLN A 179 9.14 -10.41 0.93
CA GLN A 179 8.30 -11.50 1.44
C GLN A 179 8.26 -12.72 0.50
N LEU A 180 8.88 -12.63 -0.68
CA LEU A 180 8.94 -13.68 -1.69
C LEU A 180 10.41 -13.99 -2.00
N ASP A 181 10.76 -15.26 -2.16
CA ASP A 181 12.15 -15.66 -2.46
C ASP A 181 12.45 -15.46 -3.94
N ALA A 182 11.57 -15.94 -4.82
CA ALA A 182 11.72 -15.83 -6.27
C ALA A 182 10.41 -15.44 -6.95
N VAL A 183 10.51 -14.71 -8.05
CA VAL A 183 9.38 -14.34 -8.91
C VAL A 183 9.85 -14.42 -10.35
N ILE A 184 9.11 -15.14 -11.18
CA ILE A 184 9.25 -15.12 -12.64
C ILE A 184 7.95 -14.57 -13.25
N TYR A 185 8.11 -13.89 -14.38
CA TYR A 185 7.08 -13.06 -15.00
C TYR A 185 6.91 -13.46 -16.47
N LEU A 186 5.68 -13.49 -16.96
CA LEU A 186 5.36 -13.80 -18.36
C LEU A 186 4.33 -12.79 -18.85
N THR A 187 4.55 -12.23 -20.03
CA THR A 187 3.63 -11.23 -20.61
C THR A 187 3.41 -11.48 -22.09
N ASP A 188 2.19 -11.23 -22.55
CA ASP A 188 1.82 -11.15 -23.97
C ASP A 188 1.58 -9.69 -24.41
N GLN A 189 2.05 -8.72 -23.62
CA GLN A 189 1.80 -7.26 -23.72
C GLN A 189 0.38 -6.83 -23.34
N LYS A 190 -0.57 -7.75 -23.20
CA LYS A 190 -1.95 -7.47 -22.77
C LYS A 190 -2.20 -7.90 -21.34
N HIS A 191 -1.61 -9.01 -20.93
CA HIS A 191 -1.78 -9.63 -19.63
C HIS A 191 -0.43 -10.03 -19.06
N ASP A 192 -0.29 -9.75 -17.77
CA ASP A 192 0.88 -10.06 -16.99
C ASP A 192 0.57 -11.27 -16.09
N SER A 193 1.40 -12.29 -16.18
CA SER A 193 1.29 -13.52 -15.40
C SER A 193 2.51 -13.66 -14.50
N PHE A 194 2.30 -13.66 -13.20
CA PHE A 194 3.35 -13.76 -12.19
C PHE A 194 3.33 -15.15 -11.57
N PHE A 195 4.51 -15.75 -11.46
CA PHE A 195 4.74 -16.99 -10.74
C PHE A 195 5.71 -16.67 -9.62
N SER A 196 5.25 -16.80 -8.38
CA SER A 196 6.01 -16.41 -7.19
C SER A 196 6.25 -17.60 -6.28
N TYR A 197 7.34 -17.55 -5.52
CA TYR A 197 7.74 -18.63 -4.63
C TYR A 197 8.11 -18.09 -3.25
N ARG A 198 7.68 -18.82 -2.22
CA ARG A 198 8.14 -18.66 -0.84
C ARG A 198 8.68 -20.00 -0.34
N HIS A 199 9.97 -20.03 -0.06
CA HIS A 199 10.70 -21.20 0.37
C HIS A 199 10.28 -21.68 1.76
N GLU A 200 10.08 -20.76 2.69
CA GLU A 200 9.78 -21.09 4.10
C GLU A 200 8.59 -22.05 4.25
N ASN A 201 7.55 -21.88 3.44
CA ASN A 201 6.35 -22.72 3.45
C ASN A 201 6.15 -23.50 2.14
N GLN A 202 7.18 -23.56 1.30
CA GLN A 202 7.19 -24.25 0.01
C GLN A 202 5.98 -23.90 -0.87
N SER A 203 5.56 -22.63 -0.88
CA SER A 203 4.38 -22.21 -1.65
C SER A 203 4.76 -21.59 -2.99
N LEU A 204 4.08 -22.02 -4.04
CA LEU A 204 4.14 -21.47 -5.39
C LEU A 204 2.80 -20.82 -5.72
N GLY A 205 2.84 -19.53 -6.04
CA GLY A 205 1.69 -18.73 -6.41
C GLY A 205 1.66 -18.42 -7.90
N ILE A 206 0.48 -18.44 -8.51
CA ILE A 206 0.25 -17.97 -9.89
C ILE A 206 -0.80 -16.87 -9.86
N PHE A 207 -0.45 -15.71 -10.42
CA PHE A 207 -1.30 -14.53 -10.41
C PHE A 207 -1.40 -13.91 -11.80
N GLN A 208 -2.63 -13.68 -12.27
CA GLN A 208 -2.94 -12.89 -13.45
C GLN A 208 -4.15 -12.02 -13.11
N LEU A 209 -3.96 -10.69 -13.14
CA LEU A 209 -4.95 -9.70 -12.72
C LEU A 209 -5.50 -8.95 -13.93
N LEU A 210 -6.73 -8.45 -13.81
CA LEU A 210 -7.39 -7.72 -14.90
C LEU A 210 -6.91 -6.27 -15.02
N ASP A 211 -6.36 -5.72 -13.95
CA ASP A 211 -5.83 -4.37 -13.91
C ASP A 211 -4.69 -4.23 -12.89
N GLN A 212 -4.05 -3.07 -12.93
CA GLN A 212 -2.96 -2.72 -12.03
C GLN A 212 -3.45 -2.09 -10.71
N LEU A 213 -4.73 -1.73 -10.59
CA LEU A 213 -5.31 -1.16 -9.36
C LEU A 213 -5.26 -2.16 -8.20
N HIS A 214 -5.34 -3.44 -8.50
CA HIS A 214 -5.23 -4.52 -7.52
C HIS A 214 -3.88 -4.56 -6.81
N ARG A 215 -2.81 -4.01 -7.43
CA ARG A 215 -1.44 -3.94 -6.88
C ARG A 215 -0.92 -5.31 -6.44
N ILE A 216 -0.50 -6.11 -7.43
CA ILE A 216 -0.02 -7.48 -7.23
C ILE A 216 1.10 -7.59 -6.19
N ASP A 217 1.91 -6.54 -6.05
CA ASP A 217 2.98 -6.38 -5.06
C ASP A 217 2.49 -6.44 -3.61
N HIS A 218 1.20 -6.23 -3.36
CA HIS A 218 0.57 -6.48 -2.06
C HIS A 218 -0.24 -7.78 -2.01
N LEU A 219 -0.82 -8.18 -3.13
CA LEU A 219 -1.69 -9.33 -3.21
C LEU A 219 -0.91 -10.65 -3.11
N ALA A 220 0.15 -10.81 -3.90
CA ALA A 220 0.95 -12.02 -3.91
C ALA A 220 1.49 -12.39 -2.52
N PRO A 221 2.19 -11.50 -1.78
CA PRO A 221 2.68 -11.84 -0.44
C PRO A 221 1.54 -12.09 0.56
N TYR A 222 0.33 -11.56 0.38
CA TYR A 222 -0.78 -11.93 1.26
C TYR A 222 -1.13 -13.42 1.12
N TYR A 223 -1.33 -13.86 -0.12
CA TYR A 223 -1.79 -15.20 -0.44
C TYR A 223 -0.75 -16.29 -0.13
N HIS A 224 0.55 -15.94 -0.14
CA HIS A 224 1.60 -16.86 0.31
C HIS A 224 1.55 -17.14 1.82
N TYR A 225 1.00 -16.25 2.64
CA TYR A 225 1.04 -16.38 4.10
C TYR A 225 -0.33 -16.67 4.71
N PHE A 226 -1.40 -16.29 4.02
CA PHE A 226 -2.74 -16.29 4.57
C PHE A 226 -3.75 -16.95 3.65
N GLN A 227 -4.72 -17.61 4.28
CA GLN A 227 -5.87 -18.13 3.56
C GLN A 227 -6.79 -17.00 3.11
N GLN A 228 -7.44 -17.20 1.97
CA GLN A 228 -8.47 -16.29 1.49
C GLN A 228 -9.69 -16.37 2.40
N GLY A 229 -10.27 -15.21 2.74
CA GLY A 229 -11.51 -15.13 3.49
C GLY A 229 -11.68 -13.77 4.15
N LEU A 230 -12.86 -13.57 4.73
CA LEU A 230 -13.19 -12.37 5.47
C LEU A 230 -12.42 -12.39 6.80
N LEU A 231 -11.64 -11.34 7.04
CA LEU A 231 -10.86 -11.19 8.26
C LEU A 231 -11.77 -10.98 9.48
N PRO A 232 -11.34 -11.45 10.66
CA PRO A 232 -12.07 -11.17 11.89
C PRO A 232 -12.08 -9.66 12.18
N THR A 233 -13.23 -9.17 12.62
CA THR A 233 -13.45 -7.76 12.92
C THR A 233 -13.01 -7.40 14.34
N LYS A 234 -12.46 -6.20 14.54
CA LYS A 234 -12.38 -5.58 15.87
C LYS A 234 -13.77 -5.03 16.20
N GLN A 235 -14.27 -5.21 17.42
CA GLN A 235 -15.63 -4.81 17.77
C GLN A 235 -15.64 -3.86 18.96
N LEU A 236 -16.34 -2.75 18.82
CA LEU A 236 -16.62 -1.78 19.87
C LEU A 236 -18.12 -1.64 20.07
N GLN A 237 -18.51 -1.52 21.33
CA GLN A 237 -19.87 -1.17 21.70
C GLN A 237 -19.94 0.34 21.94
N ALA A 238 -20.70 1.03 21.11
CA ALA A 238 -21.01 2.43 21.30
C ALA A 238 -21.94 2.61 22.51
N LYS A 239 -21.54 3.49 23.43
CA LYS A 239 -22.36 3.86 24.59
C LYS A 239 -23.34 4.99 24.27
N THR A 240 -22.95 5.84 23.32
CA THR A 240 -23.76 6.91 22.75
C THR A 240 -23.97 6.65 21.25
N GLU A 241 -24.79 7.45 20.59
CA GLU A 241 -24.97 7.42 19.14
C GLU A 241 -23.84 8.11 18.36
N TRP A 242 -22.92 8.80 19.06
CA TRP A 242 -21.96 9.69 18.45
C TRP A 242 -20.58 9.06 18.29
N ILE A 243 -20.08 9.15 17.07
CA ILE A 243 -18.71 8.80 16.70
C ILE A 243 -18.07 10.06 16.12
N ASN A 244 -16.99 10.54 16.70
CA ASN A 244 -16.29 11.74 16.27
C ASN A 244 -15.00 11.34 15.56
N LEU A 245 -14.74 11.90 14.38
CA LEU A 245 -13.53 11.69 13.60
C LEU A 245 -12.86 13.04 13.37
N ILE A 246 -11.64 13.19 13.87
CA ILE A 246 -10.81 14.36 13.63
C ILE A 246 -9.80 14.09 12.50
N GLY A 247 -9.44 15.15 11.78
CA GLY A 247 -8.42 15.16 10.74
C GLY A 247 -7.01 14.78 11.21
N ASP A 248 -6.05 15.00 10.32
CA ASP A 248 -4.63 14.66 10.49
C ASP A 248 -4.11 15.19 11.83
N THR A 249 -3.51 14.32 12.64
CA THR A 249 -3.10 14.66 14.01
C THR A 249 -1.67 14.27 14.32
N TYR A 250 -0.91 15.26 14.76
CA TYR A 250 0.45 15.14 15.27
C TYR A 250 0.76 16.30 16.24
N LEU A 251 1.20 15.98 17.46
CA LEU A 251 1.47 16.98 18.51
C LEU A 251 2.75 17.79 18.28
N GLY A 252 3.57 17.41 17.30
CA GLY A 252 4.51 18.33 16.66
C GLY A 252 5.94 18.26 17.16
N GLU A 253 6.36 17.21 17.86
CA GLU A 253 7.71 17.10 18.47
C GLU A 253 8.84 17.39 17.47
N PHE A 254 8.76 16.87 16.26
CA PHE A 254 9.70 17.09 15.17
C PHE A 254 9.80 18.57 14.78
N TYR A 255 8.65 19.23 14.60
CA TYR A 255 8.60 20.65 14.25
C TYR A 255 9.03 21.53 15.43
N THR A 256 8.64 21.14 16.64
CA THR A 256 9.00 21.79 17.90
C THR A 256 10.51 21.79 18.09
N GLN A 257 11.17 20.65 17.88
CA GLN A 257 12.62 20.56 17.97
C GLN A 257 13.31 21.47 16.94
N LYS A 258 12.81 21.52 15.70
CA LYS A 258 13.31 22.44 14.67
C LYS A 258 13.12 23.91 15.04
N ARG A 259 11.98 24.27 15.65
CA ARG A 259 11.69 25.64 16.13
C ARG A 259 12.57 26.02 17.32
N LYS A 260 12.73 25.11 18.29
CA LYS A 260 13.63 25.25 19.45
C LYS A 260 15.08 25.54 19.03
N ASN A 261 15.60 24.79 18.06
CA ASN A 261 16.96 24.99 17.54
C ASN A 261 17.17 26.37 16.88
N LYS A 262 16.09 27.04 16.48
CA LYS A 262 16.09 28.39 15.90
C LYS A 262 15.70 29.49 16.91
N GLY A 263 15.47 29.15 18.18
CA GLY A 263 15.01 30.10 19.19
C GLY A 263 13.60 30.64 18.94
N ILE A 264 12.75 29.89 18.24
CA ILE A 264 11.37 30.28 17.91
C ILE A 264 10.44 29.79 19.03
N ASP A 265 9.58 30.69 19.54
CA ASP A 265 8.53 30.36 20.52
C ASP A 265 7.54 29.34 19.95
N ASP A 266 7.06 28.44 20.80
CA ASP A 266 6.37 27.23 20.40
C ASP A 266 5.36 26.80 21.48
N ALA A 267 4.16 26.43 21.05
CA ALA A 267 3.08 26.07 21.94
C ALA A 267 3.36 24.81 22.77
N LEU A 268 3.94 23.76 22.17
CA LEU A 268 4.23 22.52 22.88
C LEU A 268 5.28 22.76 23.97
N GLN A 269 6.29 23.58 23.71
CA GLN A 269 7.30 23.97 24.71
C GLN A 269 6.69 24.80 25.85
N ARG A 270 5.81 25.73 25.52
CA ARG A 270 5.29 26.72 26.48
C ARG A 270 4.14 26.18 27.33
N TYR A 271 3.24 25.43 26.72
CA TYR A 271 1.97 25.01 27.32
C TYR A 271 1.80 23.49 27.43
N GLY A 272 2.71 22.72 26.82
CA GLY A 272 2.67 21.26 26.84
C GLY A 272 1.59 20.67 25.92
N TYR A 273 1.42 19.36 26.03
CA TYR A 273 0.58 18.54 25.15
C TYR A 273 -0.91 18.92 25.18
N GLY A 274 -1.39 19.50 26.29
CA GLY A 274 -2.80 19.86 26.48
C GLY A 274 -3.31 21.08 25.72
N HIS A 275 -2.41 21.88 25.14
CA HIS A 275 -2.76 23.16 24.53
C HIS A 275 -3.61 23.01 23.27
N SER A 276 -3.21 22.13 22.36
CA SER A 276 -3.76 22.11 21.00
C SER A 276 -5.21 21.65 20.93
N PHE A 277 -5.64 20.74 21.81
CA PHE A 277 -7.03 20.27 21.83
C PHE A 277 -7.99 21.19 22.58
N GLN A 278 -7.49 22.18 23.34
CA GLN A 278 -8.31 22.88 24.33
C GLN A 278 -9.56 23.57 23.74
N ALA A 279 -9.45 24.17 22.55
CA ALA A 279 -10.55 24.90 21.92
C ALA A 279 -11.52 24.00 21.14
N ILE A 280 -11.21 22.71 20.97
CA ILE A 280 -12.07 21.72 20.29
C ILE A 280 -12.43 20.51 21.17
N LYS A 281 -12.00 20.49 22.45
CA LYS A 281 -12.25 19.36 23.35
C LYS A 281 -13.75 19.05 23.56
N GLN A 282 -14.62 20.04 23.35
CA GLN A 282 -16.07 19.88 23.49
C GLN A 282 -16.69 18.90 22.48
N PHE A 283 -15.97 18.58 21.40
CA PHE A 283 -16.37 17.56 20.45
C PHE A 283 -16.21 16.13 20.99
N PHE A 284 -15.34 15.92 21.99
CA PHE A 284 -14.92 14.59 22.42
C PHE A 284 -15.54 14.24 23.77
N GLY A 285 -16.73 13.65 23.72
CA GLY A 285 -17.41 13.15 24.91
C GLY A 285 -16.69 11.93 25.51
N PRO A 286 -16.74 11.72 26.85
CA PRO A 286 -16.09 10.59 27.50
C PRO A 286 -16.70 9.23 27.15
N ASP A 287 -17.96 9.19 26.74
CA ASP A 287 -18.68 7.97 26.32
C ASP A 287 -18.82 7.83 24.80
N ASP A 288 -18.37 8.85 24.04
CA ASP A 288 -18.33 8.79 22.58
C ASP A 288 -17.13 7.96 22.09
N ILE A 289 -17.21 7.48 20.86
CA ILE A 289 -16.04 6.93 20.18
C ILE A 289 -15.34 8.07 19.45
N ASN A 290 -14.12 8.38 19.84
CA ASN A 290 -13.36 9.52 19.35
C ASN A 290 -12.14 9.01 18.58
N ILE A 291 -12.27 9.06 17.26
CA ILE A 291 -11.34 8.54 16.26
C ILE A 291 -10.41 9.65 15.78
N VAL A 292 -9.13 9.34 15.64
CA VAL A 292 -8.12 10.26 15.11
C VAL A 292 -7.16 9.58 14.13
N ASN A 293 -6.78 10.28 13.05
CA ASN A 293 -5.65 9.88 12.19
C ASN A 293 -4.33 10.31 12.85
N LEU A 294 -3.62 9.38 13.50
CA LEU A 294 -2.32 9.66 14.13
C LEU A 294 -1.19 9.56 13.10
N GLU A 295 -0.65 10.70 12.70
CA GLU A 295 0.45 10.80 11.72
C GLU A 295 1.81 10.90 12.40
N ALA A 296 2.07 9.95 13.29
CA ALA A 296 3.37 9.76 13.89
C ALA A 296 3.54 8.33 14.37
N VAL A 297 4.79 7.94 14.60
CA VAL A 297 5.15 6.68 15.24
C VAL A 297 5.76 6.97 16.60
N PHE A 298 5.45 6.14 17.60
CA PHE A 298 6.18 6.17 18.87
C PHE A 298 7.56 5.59 18.66
N ASN A 299 8.54 6.47 18.54
CA ASN A 299 9.89 6.10 18.15
C ASN A 299 10.74 5.65 19.35
N LEU A 300 11.40 4.49 19.20
CA LEU A 300 12.37 3.96 20.15
C LEU A 300 13.70 4.69 20.04
N GLU A 301 14.11 5.00 18.82
CA GLU A 301 15.37 5.67 18.50
C GLU A 301 15.19 7.19 18.34
N GLU A 302 16.20 7.98 18.69
CA GLU A 302 16.18 9.43 18.41
C GLU A 302 16.30 9.75 16.92
N ASN A 303 17.12 8.98 16.21
CA ASN A 303 17.40 9.16 14.79
C ASN A 303 16.68 8.11 13.95
N SER A 304 16.01 8.57 12.90
CA SER A 304 15.32 7.71 11.96
C SER A 304 16.27 7.14 10.89
N ILE A 305 16.00 5.89 10.48
CA ILE A 305 16.61 5.23 9.31
C ILE A 305 16.31 5.92 7.97
N LEU A 306 15.37 6.86 7.96
CA LEU A 306 14.97 7.66 6.80
C LEU A 306 15.59 9.06 6.80
N ALA A 307 16.44 9.40 7.76
CA ALA A 307 17.14 10.67 7.79
C ALA A 307 17.90 10.90 6.47
N GLY A 308 17.67 12.05 5.83
CA GLY A 308 18.24 12.38 4.52
C GLY A 308 17.57 11.69 3.32
N ARG A 309 16.57 10.81 3.56
CA ARG A 309 15.83 10.08 2.52
C ARG A 309 14.36 10.48 2.43
N LYS A 310 13.80 11.05 3.51
CA LYS A 310 12.44 11.59 3.61
C LYS A 310 12.47 12.95 4.30
N ASP A 311 11.73 13.92 3.76
CA ASP A 311 11.76 15.32 4.23
C ASP A 311 11.12 15.52 5.62
N TYR A 312 10.05 14.76 5.88
CA TYR A 312 9.26 14.83 7.11
C TYR A 312 9.22 13.47 7.79
N ILE A 313 9.83 13.41 8.96
CA ILE A 313 9.99 12.21 9.78
C ILE A 313 9.34 12.51 11.13
N LEU A 314 8.17 11.93 11.39
CA LEU A 314 7.31 12.31 12.51
C LEU A 314 7.36 11.24 13.60
N GLY A 315 8.23 11.48 14.58
CA GLY A 315 8.29 10.72 15.83
C GLY A 315 7.47 11.40 16.92
N ALA A 316 6.83 10.62 17.78
CA ALA A 316 6.04 11.10 18.91
C ALA A 316 6.45 10.40 20.21
N LYS A 317 6.27 11.09 21.34
CA LYS A 317 6.52 10.49 22.66
C LYS A 317 5.26 9.79 23.17
N ALA A 318 5.35 8.47 23.36
CA ALA A 318 4.21 7.63 23.71
C ALA A 318 3.52 8.10 25.00
N GLN A 319 4.28 8.28 26.09
CA GLN A 319 3.70 8.58 27.40
C GLN A 319 2.89 9.89 27.38
N GLU A 320 3.47 10.97 26.86
CA GLU A 320 2.86 12.29 26.83
C GLU A 320 1.70 12.35 25.83
N THR A 321 1.85 11.75 24.65
CA THR A 321 0.78 11.68 23.64
C THR A 321 -0.42 10.90 24.16
N LEU A 322 -0.19 9.73 24.74
CA LEU A 322 -1.26 8.88 25.29
C LEU A 322 -1.93 9.52 26.51
N ALA A 323 -1.17 10.22 27.36
CA ALA A 323 -1.74 10.95 28.48
C ALA A 323 -2.70 12.06 28.01
N GLU A 324 -2.31 12.78 26.95
CA GLU A 324 -3.18 13.80 26.35
C GLU A 324 -4.42 13.18 25.70
N PHE A 325 -4.25 12.12 24.91
CA PHE A 325 -5.37 11.43 24.26
C PHE A 325 -6.40 10.97 25.29
N LYS A 326 -5.95 10.38 26.41
CA LYS A 326 -6.84 10.01 27.52
C LYS A 326 -7.53 11.22 28.17
N ARG A 327 -6.79 12.33 28.36
CA ARG A 327 -7.34 13.56 28.97
C ARG A 327 -8.48 14.16 28.13
N VAL A 328 -8.39 14.07 26.80
CA VAL A 328 -9.41 14.58 25.87
C VAL A 328 -10.29 13.47 25.28
N HIS A 329 -10.28 12.28 25.88
CA HIS A 329 -11.15 11.16 25.53
C HIS A 329 -10.97 10.58 24.12
N LEU A 330 -9.83 10.81 23.46
CA LEU A 330 -9.46 10.10 22.23
C LEU A 330 -9.16 8.64 22.57
N ASN A 331 -9.88 7.73 21.91
CA ASN A 331 -9.92 6.32 22.30
C ASN A 331 -9.80 5.36 21.10
N THR A 332 -9.74 5.86 19.87
CA THR A 332 -9.52 5.02 18.68
C THR A 332 -8.63 5.73 17.67
N LEU A 333 -7.67 5.02 17.06
CA LEU A 333 -6.76 5.58 16.07
C LEU A 333 -6.89 4.92 14.69
N CYS A 334 -6.89 5.75 13.65
CA CYS A 334 -6.53 5.34 12.30
C CYS A 334 -5.02 5.52 12.12
N LEU A 335 -4.35 4.46 11.67
CA LEU A 335 -2.89 4.42 11.57
C LEU A 335 -2.40 4.20 10.13
N ALA A 336 -3.29 3.96 9.16
CA ALA A 336 -2.89 3.76 7.77
C ALA A 336 -2.50 5.08 7.10
N ASN A 337 -1.27 5.53 7.33
CA ASN A 337 -0.72 6.75 6.74
C ASN A 337 0.78 6.60 6.42
N ASN A 338 1.35 7.67 5.90
CA ASN A 338 2.73 7.80 5.45
C ASN A 338 3.76 8.07 6.57
N HIS A 339 3.42 7.92 7.86
CA HIS A 339 4.32 8.26 8.96
C HIS A 339 4.57 7.12 9.96
N LEU A 340 3.77 6.06 9.94
CA LEU A 340 3.84 5.00 10.95
C LEU A 340 5.12 4.14 10.92
N LYS A 341 5.88 4.15 9.82
CA LYS A 341 7.20 3.50 9.71
C LYS A 341 8.35 4.47 9.56
N ASP A 342 8.16 5.73 9.96
CA ASP A 342 9.24 6.73 9.91
C ASP A 342 10.47 6.33 10.73
N TYR A 343 10.31 5.50 11.76
CA TYR A 343 11.39 4.94 12.57
C TYR A 343 11.49 3.41 12.43
N GLY A 344 11.03 2.88 11.30
CA GLY A 344 11.13 1.46 10.98
C GLY A 344 10.14 0.56 11.74
N GLU A 345 10.29 -0.75 11.51
CA GLU A 345 9.35 -1.76 11.97
C GLU A 345 9.28 -1.88 13.51
N ALA A 346 10.42 -1.77 14.19
CA ALA A 346 10.47 -1.90 15.66
C ALA A 346 9.67 -0.81 16.37
N SER A 347 9.78 0.44 15.90
CA SER A 347 9.01 1.57 16.42
C SER A 347 7.51 1.46 16.09
N LEU A 348 7.15 0.91 14.92
CA LEU A 348 5.75 0.60 14.62
C LEU A 348 5.20 -0.43 15.60
N LYS A 349 5.88 -1.56 15.81
CA LYS A 349 5.43 -2.60 16.75
C LYS A 349 5.33 -2.05 18.17
N HIS A 350 6.32 -1.24 18.59
CA HIS A 350 6.25 -0.52 19.86
C HIS A 350 5.01 0.37 19.96
N THR A 351 4.66 1.09 18.89
CA THR A 351 3.44 1.91 18.84
C THR A 351 2.20 1.06 19.09
N LEU A 352 2.05 -0.07 18.39
CA LEU A 352 0.90 -0.97 18.58
C LEU A 352 0.82 -1.48 20.03
N THR A 353 1.94 -1.93 20.59
CA THR A 353 2.01 -2.38 21.99
C THR A 353 1.63 -1.28 22.99
N GLN A 354 2.10 -0.05 22.80
CA GLN A 354 1.76 1.07 23.69
C GLN A 354 0.27 1.42 23.63
N LEU A 355 -0.35 1.32 22.44
CA LEU A 355 -1.79 1.53 22.28
C LEU A 355 -2.62 0.46 23.00
N GLU A 356 -2.22 -0.80 22.87
CA GLU A 356 -2.85 -1.91 23.60
C GLU A 356 -2.74 -1.73 25.12
N HIS A 357 -1.54 -1.42 25.63
CA HIS A 357 -1.33 -1.13 27.05
C HIS A 357 -2.12 0.09 27.53
N ALA A 358 -2.31 1.08 26.66
CA ALA A 358 -3.10 2.26 26.97
C ALA A 358 -4.61 2.02 26.88
N SER A 359 -5.05 0.88 26.36
CA SER A 359 -6.45 0.59 26.01
C SER A 359 -7.03 1.61 25.03
N ILE A 360 -6.24 1.96 24.01
CA ILE A 360 -6.68 2.77 22.87
C ILE A 360 -6.78 1.84 21.66
N ASP A 361 -7.96 1.79 21.05
CA ASP A 361 -8.22 0.97 19.88
C ASP A 361 -7.51 1.52 18.64
N PHE A 362 -7.25 0.66 17.65
CA PHE A 362 -6.66 1.11 16.39
C PHE A 362 -7.01 0.23 15.20
N ILE A 363 -6.95 0.81 14.00
CA ILE A 363 -7.04 0.11 12.71
C ILE A 363 -6.06 0.70 11.69
N GLY A 364 -5.87 -0.01 10.58
CA GLY A 364 -5.05 0.45 9.46
C GLY A 364 -3.55 0.16 9.59
N ALA A 365 -3.14 -0.52 10.66
CA ALA A 365 -1.78 -1.01 10.84
C ALA A 365 -1.76 -2.29 11.68
N GLY A 366 -0.71 -3.08 11.52
CA GLY A 366 -0.57 -4.35 12.22
C GLY A 366 0.84 -4.91 12.14
N GLU A 367 1.10 -5.92 12.95
CA GLU A 367 2.33 -6.73 12.95
C GLU A 367 2.46 -7.59 11.68
N ASN A 368 1.37 -7.78 10.95
CA ASN A 368 1.31 -8.47 9.68
C ASN A 368 0.19 -7.89 8.80
N GLN A 369 0.10 -8.36 7.56
CA GLN A 369 -0.84 -7.85 6.57
C GLN A 369 -2.31 -8.11 6.93
N GLN A 370 -2.65 -9.22 7.59
CA GLN A 370 -4.03 -9.46 8.04
C GLN A 370 -4.45 -8.45 9.09
N GLN A 371 -3.68 -8.30 10.16
CA GLN A 371 -4.00 -7.38 11.25
C GLN A 371 -4.14 -5.94 10.73
N ALA A 372 -3.26 -5.53 9.80
CA ALA A 372 -3.33 -4.19 9.21
C ALA A 372 -4.66 -3.93 8.48
N HIS A 373 -5.20 -4.93 7.78
CA HIS A 373 -6.43 -4.82 6.98
C HIS A 373 -7.70 -5.22 7.74
N GLN A 374 -7.64 -5.48 9.05
CA GLN A 374 -8.85 -5.70 9.86
C GLN A 374 -9.71 -4.44 9.90
N CYS A 375 -11.02 -4.62 9.77
CA CYS A 375 -11.97 -3.54 9.97
C CYS A 375 -12.43 -3.43 11.43
N LEU A 376 -12.93 -2.25 11.78
CA LEU A 376 -13.55 -1.96 13.08
C LEU A 376 -15.06 -1.93 12.92
N GLU A 377 -15.78 -2.73 13.70
CA GLU A 377 -17.23 -2.64 13.85
C GLU A 377 -17.58 -1.84 15.09
N ILE A 378 -18.38 -0.82 14.92
CA ILE A 378 -18.99 -0.06 16.00
C ILE A 378 -20.48 -0.39 16.03
N LYS A 379 -20.93 -1.02 17.12
CA LYS A 379 -22.33 -1.42 17.30
C LYS A 379 -23.00 -0.63 18.41
N ASN A 380 -24.25 -0.25 18.23
CA ASN A 380 -25.07 0.28 19.32
C ASN A 380 -26.00 -0.78 19.91
N ASN A 381 -26.70 -0.44 21.00
CA ASN A 381 -27.64 -1.35 21.67
C ASN A 381 -28.89 -1.68 20.83
N GLN A 382 -29.12 -0.94 19.73
CA GLN A 382 -30.24 -1.15 18.81
C GLN A 382 -29.87 -2.11 17.66
N GLY A 383 -28.64 -2.62 17.64
CA GLY A 383 -28.15 -3.56 16.62
C GLY A 383 -27.67 -2.89 15.33
N GLN A 384 -27.58 -1.56 15.28
CA GLN A 384 -26.98 -0.86 14.16
C GLN A 384 -25.46 -1.00 14.22
N CYS A 385 -24.83 -1.11 13.05
CA CYS A 385 -23.40 -1.36 12.92
C CYS A 385 -22.80 -0.44 11.85
N LEU A 386 -21.72 0.23 12.21
CA LEU A 386 -20.80 0.89 11.28
C LEU A 386 -19.50 0.11 11.22
N ALA A 387 -19.17 -0.42 10.05
CA ALA A 387 -17.87 -1.01 9.75
C ALA A 387 -16.93 0.05 9.16
N ILE A 388 -15.73 0.18 9.71
CA ILE A 388 -14.72 1.15 9.29
C ILE A 388 -13.49 0.40 8.77
N PHE A 389 -13.15 0.65 7.50
CA PHE A 389 -11.90 0.24 6.88
C PHE A 389 -10.97 1.44 6.81
N ASN A 390 -9.66 1.24 7.06
CA ASN A 390 -8.66 2.31 6.94
C ASN A 390 -7.51 1.85 6.05
N GLY A 391 -7.09 2.71 5.12
CA GLY A 391 -6.00 2.39 4.19
C GLY A 391 -5.26 3.61 3.67
N TYR A 392 -3.97 3.42 3.41
CA TYR A 392 -3.08 4.38 2.77
C TYR A 392 -3.02 4.09 1.26
N TRP A 393 -3.12 5.10 0.40
CA TRP A 393 -2.98 4.86 -1.05
C TRP A 393 -1.55 4.39 -1.41
N HIS A 394 -1.42 3.61 -2.48
CA HIS A 394 -0.11 3.13 -2.92
C HIS A 394 0.78 4.28 -3.39
N ARG A 395 2.02 4.30 -2.90
CA ARG A 395 3.09 5.20 -3.32
C ARG A 395 4.34 4.38 -3.55
N ARG A 396 4.95 4.54 -4.73
CA ARG A 396 6.18 3.84 -5.12
C ARG A 396 7.29 4.00 -4.08
N ALA A 397 7.54 5.22 -3.58
CA ALA A 397 8.56 5.45 -2.56
C ALA A 397 8.22 4.75 -1.22
N ALA A 398 6.95 4.75 -0.81
CA ALA A 398 6.52 4.05 0.40
C ALA A 398 6.70 2.53 0.30
N TYR A 399 6.50 1.94 -0.89
CA TYR A 399 6.71 0.50 -1.12
C TYR A 399 8.21 0.17 -1.28
N GLN A 400 8.92 0.79 -2.23
CA GLN A 400 10.31 0.44 -2.59
C GLN A 400 11.38 1.06 -1.70
N ALA A 401 11.21 2.31 -1.26
CA ALA A 401 12.27 3.04 -0.57
C ALA A 401 12.13 2.96 0.96
N TYR A 402 10.90 2.98 1.47
CA TYR A 402 10.64 3.13 2.89
C TYR A 402 10.02 1.90 3.57
N ASP A 403 9.56 0.91 2.79
CA ASP A 403 8.97 -0.34 3.30
C ASP A 403 7.75 -0.12 4.21
N PHE A 404 6.83 0.79 3.89
CA PHE A 404 5.75 1.22 4.79
C PHE A 404 4.59 0.25 4.96
N TYR A 405 4.29 -0.53 3.93
CA TYR A 405 3.08 -1.33 3.91
C TYR A 405 3.28 -2.66 4.63
N ALA A 406 2.22 -3.15 5.26
CA ALA A 406 2.20 -4.52 5.74
C ALA A 406 2.10 -5.48 4.55
N LEU A 407 3.02 -6.44 4.47
CA LEU A 407 3.14 -7.42 3.39
C LEU A 407 3.44 -8.77 4.02
N GLY A 408 2.62 -9.80 3.75
CA GLY A 408 2.79 -11.11 4.39
C GLY A 408 2.87 -10.97 5.91
N ASN A 409 3.97 -11.48 6.49
CA ASN A 409 4.23 -11.41 7.94
C ASN A 409 4.98 -10.14 8.38
N SER A 410 5.30 -9.21 7.48
CA SER A 410 5.94 -7.94 7.86
C SER A 410 4.92 -6.92 8.36
N ALA A 411 5.31 -6.21 9.41
CA ALA A 411 4.49 -5.17 10.01
C ALA A 411 4.51 -3.89 9.18
N GLY A 412 3.39 -3.18 9.20
CA GLY A 412 3.21 -1.98 8.39
C GLY A 412 1.77 -1.48 8.37
N VAL A 413 1.49 -0.57 7.45
CA VAL A 413 0.16 0.01 7.24
C VAL A 413 -0.64 -0.73 6.17
N ALA A 414 -1.96 -0.72 6.30
CA ALA A 414 -2.87 -1.19 5.26
C ALA A 414 -2.82 -0.29 4.02
N CYS A 415 -3.01 -0.89 2.85
CA CYS A 415 -3.00 -0.18 1.58
C CYS A 415 -4.39 -0.21 0.93
N LEU A 416 -4.76 0.86 0.22
CA LEU A 416 -5.98 0.90 -0.62
C LEU A 416 -5.75 0.08 -1.90
N ASN A 417 -5.81 -1.24 -1.78
CA ASN A 417 -5.47 -2.22 -2.82
C ASN A 417 -6.50 -3.37 -2.86
N ALA A 418 -6.19 -4.42 -3.64
CA ALA A 418 -7.03 -5.60 -3.76
C ALA A 418 -7.38 -6.27 -2.42
N ILE A 419 -6.47 -6.31 -1.44
CA ILE A 419 -6.76 -6.91 -0.14
C ILE A 419 -7.90 -6.16 0.53
N LEU A 420 -7.78 -4.82 0.64
CA LEU A 420 -8.85 -4.01 1.22
C LEU A 420 -10.16 -4.12 0.42
N PHE A 421 -10.09 -4.14 -0.91
CA PHE A 421 -11.27 -4.25 -1.77
C PHE A 421 -11.98 -5.59 -1.59
N GLU A 422 -11.24 -6.70 -1.56
CA GLU A 422 -11.79 -8.03 -1.32
C GLU A 422 -12.43 -8.12 0.07
N GLN A 423 -11.78 -7.58 1.10
CA GLN A 423 -12.36 -7.54 2.45
C GLN A 423 -13.65 -6.74 2.50
N LEU A 424 -13.71 -5.57 1.84
CA LEU A 424 -14.90 -4.74 1.77
C LEU A 424 -16.04 -5.46 1.03
N MET A 425 -15.76 -6.06 -0.13
CA MET A 425 -16.75 -6.82 -0.92
C MET A 425 -17.29 -8.02 -0.13
N GLN A 426 -16.42 -8.81 0.47
CA GLN A 426 -16.82 -9.97 1.28
C GLN A 426 -17.63 -9.53 2.51
N TYR A 427 -17.22 -8.44 3.15
CA TYR A 427 -17.96 -7.88 4.29
C TYR A 427 -19.36 -7.42 3.88
N ARG A 428 -19.49 -6.68 2.76
CA ARG A 428 -20.79 -6.24 2.23
C ARG A 428 -21.70 -7.42 1.90
N LEU A 429 -21.15 -8.49 1.30
CA LEU A 429 -21.90 -9.72 1.00
C LEU A 429 -22.39 -10.42 2.27
N ALA A 430 -21.55 -10.50 3.31
CA ALA A 430 -21.89 -11.11 4.59
C ALA A 430 -22.86 -10.25 5.43
N HIS A 431 -22.77 -8.92 5.31
CA HIS A 431 -23.48 -7.95 6.15
C HIS A 431 -24.17 -6.87 5.31
N PRO A 432 -25.22 -7.23 4.53
CA PRO A 432 -25.86 -6.31 3.59
C PRO A 432 -26.47 -5.06 4.25
N MET A 433 -26.86 -5.15 5.52
CA MET A 433 -27.53 -4.07 6.27
C MET A 433 -26.57 -3.16 7.06
N HIS A 434 -25.31 -3.52 7.21
CA HIS A 434 -24.35 -2.70 7.96
C HIS A 434 -23.94 -1.47 7.13
N LYS A 435 -23.66 -0.35 7.79
CA LYS A 435 -23.04 0.80 7.11
C LYS A 435 -21.55 0.57 6.99
N ILE A 436 -20.97 0.90 5.83
CA ILE A 436 -19.53 0.77 5.58
C ILE A 436 -18.93 2.16 5.33
N MET A 437 -17.97 2.53 6.16
CA MET A 437 -17.12 3.70 6.00
C MET A 437 -15.71 3.26 5.59
N VAL A 438 -15.12 3.97 4.63
CA VAL A 438 -13.69 3.83 4.31
C VAL A 438 -12.99 5.15 4.60
N ILE A 439 -11.99 5.10 5.48
CA ILE A 439 -11.10 6.21 5.82
C ILE A 439 -9.82 6.06 5.02
N CYS A 440 -9.56 7.00 4.13
CA CYS A 440 -8.47 6.94 3.17
C CYS A 440 -7.42 7.99 3.47
N HIS A 441 -6.18 7.59 3.74
CA HIS A 441 -5.07 8.55 3.74
C HIS A 441 -4.51 8.65 2.31
N TRP A 442 -4.74 9.79 1.66
CA TRP A 442 -4.43 9.98 0.24
C TRP A 442 -4.30 11.46 -0.14
N GLY A 443 -4.06 11.72 -1.43
CA GLY A 443 -3.91 13.08 -1.91
C GLY A 443 -2.51 13.63 -1.68
N VAL A 444 -2.34 14.90 -2.04
CA VAL A 444 -1.05 15.58 -1.99
C VAL A 444 -1.20 16.82 -1.13
N ASP A 445 -0.26 17.04 -0.22
CA ASP A 445 -0.25 18.13 0.75
C ASP A 445 -0.68 19.45 0.10
N PHE A 446 -1.74 20.04 0.64
CA PHE A 446 -2.32 21.33 0.29
C PHE A 446 -2.81 21.46 -1.17
N LYS A 447 -2.99 20.35 -1.90
CA LYS A 447 -3.48 20.36 -3.29
C LYS A 447 -4.96 19.99 -3.41
N LEU A 448 -5.51 20.29 -4.56
CA LEU A 448 -6.83 19.81 -5.00
C LEU A 448 -6.84 18.28 -5.17
N ILE A 449 -8.04 17.73 -5.38
CA ILE A 449 -8.28 16.30 -5.56
C ILE A 449 -7.37 15.76 -6.68
N HIS A 450 -6.63 14.70 -6.35
CA HIS A 450 -5.78 13.98 -7.31
C HIS A 450 -6.63 12.96 -8.10
N PRO A 451 -6.36 12.72 -9.42
CA PRO A 451 -7.13 11.75 -10.22
C PRO A 451 -7.21 10.34 -9.62
N GLU A 452 -6.13 9.88 -8.97
CA GLU A 452 -6.13 8.58 -8.28
C GLU A 452 -7.10 8.55 -7.08
N GLN A 453 -7.33 9.68 -6.39
CA GLN A 453 -8.36 9.75 -5.34
C GLN A 453 -9.74 9.51 -5.95
N GLU A 454 -10.07 10.17 -7.07
CA GLU A 454 -11.37 9.99 -7.74
C GLU A 454 -11.55 8.55 -8.24
N LYS A 455 -10.49 7.95 -8.80
CA LYS A 455 -10.50 6.56 -9.25
C LYS A 455 -10.78 5.61 -8.08
N LEU A 456 -10.05 5.75 -6.97
CA LEU A 456 -10.25 4.93 -5.78
C LEU A 456 -11.63 5.15 -5.17
N ALA A 457 -12.10 6.39 -5.07
CA ALA A 457 -13.44 6.69 -4.53
C ALA A 457 -14.56 6.03 -5.35
N LYS A 458 -14.47 6.07 -6.70
CA LYS A 458 -15.41 5.36 -7.58
C LYS A 458 -15.42 3.86 -7.30
N VAL A 459 -14.24 3.24 -7.18
CA VAL A 459 -14.13 1.82 -6.88
C VAL A 459 -14.72 1.51 -5.51
N LEU A 460 -14.29 2.19 -4.44
CA LEU A 460 -14.74 1.96 -3.07
C LEU A 460 -16.27 2.06 -2.93
N THR A 461 -16.87 3.11 -3.49
CA THR A 461 -18.34 3.30 -3.49
C THR A 461 -19.05 2.24 -4.32
N GLN A 462 -18.48 1.82 -5.46
CA GLN A 462 -19.05 0.77 -6.30
C GLN A 462 -19.04 -0.60 -5.61
N ILE A 463 -17.99 -0.92 -4.83
CA ILE A 463 -17.83 -2.23 -4.20
C ILE A 463 -18.51 -2.36 -2.83
N GLY A 464 -19.09 -1.26 -2.31
CA GLY A 464 -20.00 -1.32 -1.17
C GLY A 464 -19.76 -0.30 -0.06
N ALA A 465 -18.84 0.66 -0.19
CA ALA A 465 -18.72 1.75 0.78
C ALA A 465 -19.96 2.66 0.73
N ASP A 466 -20.54 2.95 1.89
CA ASP A 466 -21.64 3.92 2.02
C ASP A 466 -21.12 5.35 2.16
N VAL A 467 -19.93 5.53 2.72
CA VAL A 467 -19.27 6.83 2.86
C VAL A 467 -17.76 6.67 2.78
N VAL A 468 -17.10 7.63 2.14
CA VAL A 468 -15.64 7.69 2.07
C VAL A 468 -15.16 9.01 2.65
N ILE A 469 -14.20 8.96 3.56
CA ILE A 469 -13.60 10.14 4.22
C ILE A 469 -12.10 10.11 3.98
N GLY A 470 -11.57 11.20 3.41
CA GLY A 470 -10.15 11.34 3.14
C GLY A 470 -9.38 12.14 4.19
N HIS A 471 -8.12 11.78 4.36
CA HIS A 471 -7.07 12.40 5.18
C HIS A 471 -5.81 12.62 4.32
N GLY A 472 -4.80 13.32 4.85
CA GLY A 472 -3.46 13.42 4.24
C GLY A 472 -3.24 14.58 3.27
N ALA A 473 -4.29 15.26 2.80
CA ALA A 473 -4.14 16.48 2.02
C ALA A 473 -3.78 17.71 2.89
N HIS A 474 -3.83 17.61 4.24
CA HIS A 474 -3.59 18.70 5.19
C HIS A 474 -4.48 19.96 5.01
N THR A 475 -5.51 19.89 4.16
CA THR A 475 -6.54 20.91 3.94
C THR A 475 -7.85 20.21 3.57
N ILE A 476 -8.98 20.87 3.80
CA ILE A 476 -10.27 20.36 3.34
C ILE A 476 -10.31 20.25 1.81
N GLN A 477 -10.94 19.21 1.30
CA GLN A 477 -11.20 19.01 -0.13
C GLN A 477 -12.70 18.84 -0.39
N PRO A 478 -13.17 19.07 -1.64
CA PRO A 478 -14.58 19.04 -1.97
C PRO A 478 -15.29 17.74 -1.61
N ILE A 479 -16.60 17.84 -1.42
CA ILE A 479 -17.51 16.71 -1.24
C ILE A 479 -18.16 16.42 -2.59
N GLN A 480 -18.20 15.15 -2.97
CA GLN A 480 -18.95 14.68 -4.14
C GLN A 480 -19.93 13.58 -3.75
N SER A 481 -20.99 13.43 -4.53
CA SER A 481 -21.88 12.26 -4.49
C SER A 481 -21.50 11.30 -5.62
N ILE A 482 -20.81 10.22 -5.29
CA ILE A 482 -20.36 9.19 -6.25
C ILE A 482 -21.18 7.94 -6.01
N HIS A 483 -21.87 7.42 -7.03
CA HIS A 483 -22.83 6.31 -6.89
C HIS A 483 -23.90 6.55 -5.80
N GLN A 484 -24.35 7.81 -5.65
CA GLN A 484 -25.28 8.25 -4.59
C GLN A 484 -24.73 8.12 -3.17
N LYS A 485 -23.41 8.03 -3.02
CA LYS A 485 -22.71 7.94 -1.73
C LYS A 485 -21.84 9.19 -1.52
N PRO A 486 -21.84 9.80 -0.32
CA PRO A 486 -20.96 10.93 -0.04
C PRO A 486 -19.50 10.50 0.01
N VAL A 487 -18.67 11.25 -0.72
CA VAL A 487 -17.21 11.16 -0.71
C VAL A 487 -16.66 12.51 -0.28
N ILE A 488 -16.11 12.57 0.92
CA ILE A 488 -15.42 13.74 1.45
C ILE A 488 -13.94 13.52 1.18
N PHE A 489 -13.40 14.16 0.13
CA PHE A 489 -12.05 13.82 -0.37
C PHE A 489 -10.91 14.11 0.61
N GLY A 490 -11.12 15.04 1.54
CA GLY A 490 -10.13 15.45 2.52
C GLY A 490 -10.79 16.25 3.63
N ILE A 491 -10.61 15.87 4.89
CA ILE A 491 -11.04 16.65 6.06
C ILE A 491 -9.92 17.51 6.65
N GLY A 492 -8.72 17.48 6.06
CA GLY A 492 -7.59 18.32 6.43
C GLY A 492 -7.04 18.06 7.85
N ASN A 493 -6.34 19.07 8.38
CA ASN A 493 -5.71 18.96 9.70
C ASN A 493 -6.71 19.01 10.84
N GLY A 494 -6.51 18.15 11.82
CA GLY A 494 -7.09 18.26 13.16
C GLY A 494 -6.18 19.07 14.07
N VAL A 495 -5.47 18.37 14.94
CA VAL A 495 -4.35 18.90 15.74
C VAL A 495 -3.04 18.48 15.07
N PHE A 496 -2.55 19.27 14.11
CA PHE A 496 -1.31 18.96 13.39
C PHE A 496 -0.29 20.08 13.54
N ASN A 497 0.68 19.93 14.45
CA ASN A 497 1.51 21.03 14.94
C ASN A 497 2.70 21.43 14.02
N SER A 498 2.49 21.36 12.71
CA SER A 498 3.35 22.00 11.69
C SER A 498 3.04 23.50 11.59
N ASN A 499 3.81 24.26 10.81
CA ASN A 499 3.48 25.67 10.57
C ASN A 499 2.35 25.84 9.51
N GLY A 500 2.02 24.78 8.77
CA GLY A 500 1.24 24.86 7.53
C GLY A 500 2.02 25.52 6.39
N ASP A 501 1.66 25.17 5.15
CA ASP A 501 2.16 25.83 3.92
C ASP A 501 0.97 26.42 3.12
N PHE A 502 -0.10 26.83 3.81
CA PHE A 502 -1.37 27.26 3.18
C PHE A 502 -1.17 28.39 2.15
N GLU A 503 -0.41 29.44 2.48
CA GLU A 503 -0.18 30.56 1.57
C GLU A 503 0.65 30.16 0.35
N LYS A 504 1.65 29.30 0.55
CA LYS A 504 2.52 28.81 -0.52
C LYS A 504 1.73 28.03 -1.58
N TYR A 505 0.74 27.27 -1.16
CA TYR A 505 -0.09 26.46 -2.05
C TYR A 505 -1.45 27.09 -2.38
N GLN A 506 -1.75 28.29 -1.85
CA GLN A 506 -3.06 28.94 -1.96
C GLN A 506 -4.21 28.04 -1.47
N ALA A 507 -3.93 27.21 -0.47
CA ALA A 507 -4.89 26.33 0.17
C ALA A 507 -5.62 27.05 1.29
N LEU A 508 -6.86 26.64 1.59
CA LEU A 508 -7.59 27.18 2.72
C LEU A 508 -7.09 26.55 4.03
N PRO A 509 -6.91 27.34 5.09
CA PRO A 509 -6.40 26.87 6.38
C PRO A 509 -7.52 26.28 7.26
N TYR A 510 -8.26 25.34 6.66
CA TYR A 510 -9.36 24.65 7.31
C TYR A 510 -9.08 23.16 7.40
N GLY A 511 -9.46 22.59 8.54
CA GLY A 511 -9.77 21.18 8.66
C GLY A 511 -11.24 21.00 8.99
N ALA A 512 -11.64 19.79 9.35
CA ALA A 512 -12.98 19.49 9.82
C ALA A 512 -13.01 18.34 10.82
N ILE A 513 -14.00 18.36 11.70
CA ILE A 513 -14.38 17.25 12.58
C ILE A 513 -15.67 16.66 12.00
N ALA A 514 -15.64 15.37 11.65
CA ALA A 514 -16.84 14.64 11.23
C ALA A 514 -17.48 13.97 12.45
N ARG A 515 -18.74 14.28 12.73
CA ARG A 515 -19.54 13.60 13.76
C ARG A 515 -20.59 12.73 13.09
N ILE A 516 -20.58 11.45 13.40
CA ILE A 516 -21.53 10.48 12.86
C ILE A 516 -22.55 10.18 13.94
N ASN A 517 -23.83 10.33 13.60
CA ASN A 517 -24.92 9.74 14.37
C ASN A 517 -25.19 8.34 13.81
N LEU A 518 -24.81 7.31 14.56
CA LEU A 518 -24.97 5.92 14.17
C LEU A 518 -26.45 5.52 14.03
N THR A 519 -27.31 6.09 14.87
CA THR A 519 -28.75 5.81 14.88
C THR A 519 -29.44 6.31 13.63
N GLU A 520 -29.09 7.52 13.21
CA GLU A 520 -29.72 8.19 12.08
C GLU A 520 -28.99 7.95 10.75
N SER A 521 -27.80 7.32 10.77
CA SER A 521 -26.90 7.20 9.60
C SER A 521 -26.63 8.56 8.96
N GLN A 522 -26.37 9.56 9.80
CA GLN A 522 -26.08 10.93 9.39
C GLN A 522 -24.65 11.31 9.78
N LEU A 523 -24.02 12.10 8.92
CA LEU A 523 -22.71 12.70 9.17
C LEU A 523 -22.88 14.22 9.23
N ARG A 524 -22.37 14.85 10.28
CA ARG A 524 -22.20 16.30 10.40
C ARG A 524 -20.72 16.66 10.30
N LEU A 525 -20.36 17.52 9.37
CA LEU A 525 -19.00 17.99 9.16
C LEU A 525 -18.87 19.42 9.69
N TYR A 526 -18.05 19.60 10.72
CA TYR A 526 -17.81 20.88 11.39
C TYR A 526 -16.44 21.41 10.97
N PRO A 527 -16.36 22.45 10.12
CA PRO A 527 -15.09 23.06 9.77
C PRO A 527 -14.41 23.67 11.01
N ILE A 528 -13.08 23.53 11.07
CA ILE A 528 -12.23 24.13 12.09
C ILE A 528 -11.13 24.95 11.42
N TYR A 529 -10.76 26.05 12.05
CA TYR A 529 -9.66 26.90 11.60
C TYR A 529 -8.33 26.35 12.12
N THR A 530 -7.42 26.01 11.21
CA THR A 530 -6.17 25.27 11.46
C THR A 530 -4.93 26.05 11.00
N HIS A 531 -5.05 27.36 10.83
CA HIS A 531 -3.88 28.23 10.59
C HIS A 531 -3.03 28.35 11.85
N ASN A 532 -2.09 27.42 12.00
CA ASN A 532 -1.32 27.26 13.24
C ASN A 532 -0.50 28.49 13.65
N ARG A 533 -0.10 29.35 12.72
CA ARG A 533 0.64 30.58 13.04
C ARG A 533 -0.27 31.67 13.60
N GLU A 534 -1.56 31.65 13.25
CA GLU A 534 -2.56 32.57 13.78
C GLU A 534 -3.20 32.05 15.06
N THR A 535 -3.42 30.73 15.15
CA THR A 535 -4.05 30.09 16.32
C THR A 535 -3.05 29.69 17.40
N PHE A 536 -1.76 29.88 17.16
CA PHE A 536 -0.68 29.39 18.01
C PHE A 536 -0.84 27.88 18.30
N TRP A 537 -1.04 27.09 17.24
CA TRP A 537 -1.25 25.63 17.27
C TRP A 537 -2.40 25.15 18.16
N GLN A 538 -3.47 25.95 18.28
CA GLN A 538 -4.72 25.60 18.95
C GLN A 538 -5.89 25.74 17.95
N PRO A 539 -6.17 24.73 17.12
CA PRO A 539 -7.31 24.76 16.21
C PRO A 539 -8.61 25.11 16.96
N ARG A 540 -9.50 25.84 16.29
CA ARG A 540 -10.77 26.32 16.86
C ARG A 540 -11.89 26.18 15.86
N VAL A 541 -13.12 26.22 16.35
CA VAL A 541 -14.31 26.33 15.49
C VAL A 541 -14.23 27.61 14.64
N VAL A 542 -14.69 27.52 13.39
CA VAL A 542 -14.75 28.65 12.46
C VAL A 542 -15.80 29.68 12.89
N ASP A 543 -15.55 30.95 12.58
CA ASP A 543 -16.60 31.98 12.61
C ASP A 543 -17.52 31.90 11.36
N GLU A 544 -18.52 32.76 11.28
CA GLU A 544 -19.50 32.77 10.18
C GLU A 544 -18.85 33.00 8.80
N LEU A 545 -17.90 33.93 8.70
CA LEU A 545 -17.21 34.22 7.44
C LEU A 545 -16.33 33.03 7.01
N GLN A 546 -15.60 32.47 7.97
CA GLN A 546 -14.76 31.29 7.76
C GLN A 546 -15.59 30.07 7.38
N PHE A 547 -16.77 29.89 7.99
CA PHE A 547 -17.70 28.83 7.64
C PHE A 547 -18.21 28.96 6.21
N GLU A 548 -18.59 30.16 5.76
CA GLU A 548 -19.03 30.37 4.38
C GLU A 548 -17.92 30.04 3.36
N GLN A 549 -16.67 30.39 3.65
CA GLN A 549 -15.52 30.00 2.82
C GLN A 549 -15.33 28.48 2.76
N ALA A 550 -15.34 27.81 3.91
CA ALA A 550 -15.19 26.36 4.00
C ALA A 550 -16.36 25.65 3.28
N LYS A 551 -17.60 26.06 3.55
CA LYS A 551 -18.81 25.54 2.89
C LYS A 551 -18.70 25.69 1.38
N SER A 552 -18.35 26.88 0.88
CA SER A 552 -18.22 27.12 -0.56
C SER A 552 -17.24 26.14 -1.20
N LEU A 553 -16.09 25.86 -0.58
CA LEU A 553 -15.15 24.88 -1.12
C LEU A 553 -15.69 23.44 -1.02
N LEU A 554 -16.28 23.07 0.12
CA LEU A 554 -16.79 21.73 0.37
C LEU A 554 -17.95 21.36 -0.55
N THR A 555 -18.85 22.29 -0.86
CA THR A 555 -20.11 21.98 -1.54
C THR A 555 -20.19 22.43 -2.98
N HIS A 556 -19.15 23.06 -3.57
CA HIS A 556 -19.24 23.57 -4.95
C HIS A 556 -19.46 22.49 -6.02
N GLN A 557 -19.24 21.22 -5.69
CA GLN A 557 -19.47 20.06 -6.55
C GLN A 557 -20.61 19.16 -6.05
N LEU A 558 -21.33 19.59 -5.02
CA LEU A 558 -22.39 18.83 -4.38
C LEU A 558 -23.75 19.48 -4.66
N ASP A 559 -24.72 18.68 -5.09
CA ASP A 559 -26.10 19.15 -5.23
C ASP A 559 -26.62 19.67 -3.87
N PRO A 560 -27.19 20.89 -3.80
CA PRO A 560 -27.82 21.41 -2.59
C PRO A 560 -28.87 20.50 -1.94
N ALA A 561 -29.49 19.58 -2.70
CA ALA A 561 -30.41 18.59 -2.15
C ALA A 561 -29.72 17.49 -1.33
N ASN A 562 -28.40 17.32 -1.48
CA ASN A 562 -27.62 16.27 -0.82
C ASN A 562 -27.00 16.70 0.52
N TYR A 563 -27.22 17.94 0.98
CA TYR A 563 -26.74 18.38 2.28
C TYR A 563 -27.68 19.40 2.94
N ILE A 564 -27.57 19.52 4.26
CA ILE A 564 -28.25 20.53 5.07
C ILE A 564 -27.20 21.37 5.78
N VAL A 565 -27.37 22.69 5.78
CA VAL A 565 -26.58 23.60 6.62
C VAL A 565 -27.27 23.72 7.97
N GLY A 566 -26.54 23.51 9.05
CA GLY A 566 -27.04 23.66 10.41
C GLY A 566 -26.05 24.38 11.32
N GLN A 567 -26.52 24.67 12.53
CA GLN A 567 -25.71 25.23 13.60
C GLN A 567 -26.22 24.68 14.93
N ASP A 568 -25.30 24.26 15.79
CA ASP A 568 -25.57 23.89 17.18
C ASP A 568 -24.49 24.48 18.10
N ASP A 569 -24.48 24.06 19.37
CA ASP A 569 -23.53 24.55 20.38
C ASP A 569 -22.06 24.25 20.06
N LEU A 570 -21.79 23.32 19.13
CA LEU A 570 -20.44 23.01 18.65
C LEU A 570 -20.01 23.87 17.47
N GLY A 571 -20.95 24.55 16.80
CA GLY A 571 -20.70 25.44 15.68
C GLY A 571 -21.56 25.15 14.45
N HIS A 572 -21.19 25.79 13.34
CA HIS A 572 -21.82 25.55 12.05
C HIS A 572 -21.35 24.22 11.44
N TYR A 573 -22.26 23.52 10.77
CA TYR A 573 -21.96 22.24 10.14
C TYR A 573 -22.70 22.03 8.82
N LEU A 574 -22.17 21.08 8.04
CA LEU A 574 -22.83 20.47 6.89
C LEU A 574 -23.29 19.07 7.26
N GLN A 575 -24.56 18.76 7.09
CA GLN A 575 -25.12 17.44 7.36
C GLN A 575 -25.36 16.66 6.05
N LEU A 576 -24.92 15.41 6.03
CA LEU A 576 -25.05 14.46 4.92
C LEU A 576 -25.72 13.17 5.44
N CYS A 577 -26.50 12.51 4.60
CA CYS A 577 -27.00 11.15 4.84
C CYS A 577 -26.14 10.14 4.06
N PHE A 578 -25.95 8.92 4.58
CA PHE A 578 -25.21 7.87 3.89
C PHE A 578 -25.78 6.47 4.13
#